data_AF-A0A925CC46-F1
#
_entry.id   AF-A0A925CC46-F1
#
_cell.length_a   1.000
_cell.length_b   1.000
_cell.length_c   1.000
_cell.angle_alpha   90.00
_cell.angle_beta   90.00
_cell.angle_gamma   90.00
#
_symmetry.space_group_name_H-M   'P 1'
#
loop_
_entity.id
_entity.type
_entity.pdbx_description
1 polymer ?
#
loop_
_entity_poly.entity_id
_entity_poly.type
_entity_poly.pdbx_seq_one_letter_code
_entity_poly.pdbx_strand_id
1 'polypeptide(L)'
;PTRAERVRDWCGRHRRIVIAAAALLLLVGGLGGYFLLRPTPIPDFETAGMDDVFNYTLLEDDFNKLPIDRRLSLIGDLIKRLKSMTATDSAMMAAFAAGIRDKAREQLMENASKLAIDVWDSYAKDYGDVPADEREQYLDDSYVEFTKMMETLAGETRDISDEERLDEARQQAARDKKAIQSGEGPSGEQFGRMFGFMREDVAKHAAPQQRSRGQLMMRDMSRRFRGESVSGGG
;
A
#
# COMPACT_ATOMS: atom_id res chain seq x y z
N PRO A 1 28.51 -52.26 -42.94
CA PRO A 1 28.25 -50.84 -43.26
C PRO A 1 29.51 -50.09 -43.69
N THR A 2 29.44 -49.42 -44.84
CA THR A 2 30.57 -48.66 -45.43
C THR A 2 30.88 -47.42 -44.57
N ARG A 3 32.11 -46.87 -44.68
CA ARG A 3 32.52 -45.67 -43.93
C ARG A 3 31.59 -44.48 -44.19
N ALA A 4 31.02 -44.39 -45.39
CA ALA A 4 30.05 -43.37 -45.79
C ALA A 4 28.69 -43.50 -45.08
N GLU A 5 28.20 -44.74 -44.85
CA GLU A 5 26.94 -44.99 -44.13
C GLU A 5 27.05 -44.59 -42.65
N ARG A 6 28.20 -44.85 -42.01
CA ARG A 6 28.44 -44.44 -40.61
C ARG A 6 28.48 -42.92 -40.43
N VAL A 7 29.03 -42.18 -41.39
CA VAL A 7 29.08 -40.70 -41.34
C VAL A 7 27.69 -40.09 -41.54
N ARG A 8 26.88 -40.66 -42.45
CA ARG A 8 25.50 -40.20 -42.69
C ARG A 8 24.58 -40.44 -41.50
N ASP A 9 24.70 -41.59 -40.85
CA ASP A 9 23.98 -41.92 -39.62
C ASP A 9 24.41 -41.04 -38.44
N TRP A 10 25.69 -40.72 -38.32
CA TRP A 10 26.21 -39.83 -37.27
C TRP A 10 25.70 -38.39 -37.43
N CYS A 11 25.75 -37.82 -38.64
CA CYS A 11 25.19 -36.48 -38.92
C CYS A 11 23.67 -36.43 -38.73
N GLY A 12 22.94 -37.46 -39.14
CA GLY A 12 21.48 -37.54 -38.94
C GLY A 12 21.09 -37.64 -37.46
N ARG A 13 21.85 -38.40 -36.67
CA ARG A 13 21.62 -38.57 -35.23
C ARG A 13 21.99 -37.29 -34.46
N HIS A 14 23.09 -36.62 -34.79
CA HIS A 14 23.45 -35.33 -34.20
C HIS A 14 22.45 -34.22 -34.55
N ARG A 15 21.98 -34.15 -35.80
CA ARG A 15 20.93 -33.20 -36.19
C ARG A 15 19.63 -33.41 -35.40
N ARG A 16 19.22 -34.67 -35.17
CA ARG A 16 18.05 -34.99 -34.34
C ARG A 16 18.25 -34.63 -32.87
N ILE A 17 19.44 -34.86 -32.32
CA ILE A 17 19.80 -34.49 -30.94
C ILE A 17 19.78 -32.96 -30.78
N VAL A 18 20.34 -32.21 -31.73
CA VAL A 18 20.35 -30.73 -31.69
C VAL A 18 18.93 -30.16 -31.79
N ILE A 19 18.08 -30.72 -32.67
CA ILE A 19 16.68 -30.29 -32.79
C ILE A 19 15.89 -30.61 -31.51
N ALA A 20 16.09 -31.79 -30.93
CA ALA A 20 15.43 -32.17 -29.68
C ALA A 20 15.88 -31.28 -28.49
N ALA A 21 17.16 -30.94 -28.42
CA ALA A 21 17.70 -30.05 -27.39
C ALA A 21 17.16 -28.61 -27.55
N ALA A 22 17.07 -28.10 -28.79
CA ALA A 22 16.49 -26.79 -29.06
C ALA A 22 14.99 -26.73 -28.75
N ALA A 23 14.24 -27.78 -29.06
CA ALA A 23 12.82 -27.89 -28.70
C ALA A 23 12.61 -27.94 -27.18
N LEU A 24 13.47 -28.67 -26.47
CA LEU A 24 13.44 -28.73 -25.00
C LEU A 24 13.77 -27.36 -24.38
N LEU A 25 14.77 -26.64 -24.91
CA LEU A 25 15.12 -25.30 -24.46
C LEU A 25 13.99 -24.29 -24.73
N LEU A 26 13.29 -24.39 -25.86
CA LEU A 26 12.12 -23.55 -26.15
C LEU A 26 10.93 -23.90 -25.26
N LEU A 27 10.73 -25.17 -24.92
CA LEU A 27 9.69 -25.58 -23.98
C LEU A 27 10.01 -25.11 -22.55
N VAL A 28 11.24 -25.31 -22.08
CA VAL A 28 11.67 -24.88 -20.74
C VAL A 28 11.73 -23.36 -20.65
N GLY A 29 12.23 -22.68 -21.68
CA GLY A 29 12.26 -21.22 -21.75
C GLY A 29 10.88 -20.60 -21.92
N GLY A 30 9.98 -21.25 -22.70
CA GLY A 30 8.60 -20.84 -22.88
C GLY A 30 7.76 -21.04 -21.62
N LEU A 31 7.91 -22.17 -20.93
CA LEU A 31 7.28 -22.43 -19.64
C LEU A 31 7.84 -21.48 -18.57
N GLY A 32 9.16 -21.35 -18.48
CA GLY A 32 9.80 -20.43 -17.53
C GLY A 32 9.38 -18.99 -17.75
N GLY A 33 9.37 -18.53 -19.01
CA GLY A 33 8.89 -17.20 -19.37
C GLY A 33 7.40 -17.01 -19.11
N TYR A 34 6.58 -18.02 -19.37
CA TYR A 34 5.15 -17.99 -19.05
C TYR A 34 4.90 -17.83 -17.55
N PHE A 35 5.62 -18.57 -16.70
CA PHE A 35 5.49 -18.43 -15.25
C PHE A 35 6.12 -17.14 -14.71
N LEU A 36 7.11 -16.57 -15.39
CA LEU A 36 7.72 -15.29 -15.00
C LEU A 36 6.85 -14.07 -15.38
N LEU A 37 6.05 -14.19 -16.44
CA LEU A 37 5.27 -13.09 -17.02
C LEU A 37 3.77 -13.17 -16.71
N ARG A 38 3.29 -14.29 -16.17
CA ARG A 38 1.88 -14.45 -15.81
C ARG A 38 1.62 -13.72 -14.48
N PRO A 39 0.58 -12.86 -14.40
CA PRO A 39 0.14 -12.28 -13.13
C PRO A 39 -0.13 -13.38 -12.12
N THR A 40 0.32 -13.21 -10.87
CA THR A 40 0.03 -14.18 -9.83
C THR A 40 -1.48 -14.22 -9.61
N PRO A 41 -2.09 -15.42 -9.56
CA PRO A 41 -3.51 -15.53 -9.30
C PRO A 41 -3.80 -14.97 -7.91
N ILE A 42 -4.77 -14.05 -7.82
CA ILE A 42 -5.24 -13.52 -6.53
C ILE A 42 -5.64 -14.71 -5.65
N PRO A 43 -4.97 -14.96 -4.51
CA PRO A 43 -5.35 -16.04 -3.62
C PRO A 43 -6.75 -15.77 -3.07
N ASP A 44 -7.48 -16.82 -2.73
CA ASP A 44 -8.74 -16.67 -2.00
C ASP A 44 -8.41 -16.28 -0.54
N PHE A 45 -8.74 -15.05 -0.15
CA PHE A 45 -8.39 -14.51 1.17
C PHE A 45 -9.11 -15.25 2.30
N GLU A 46 -10.21 -15.96 2.02
CA GLU A 46 -10.94 -16.75 3.00
C GLU A 46 -10.37 -18.17 3.14
N THR A 47 -9.92 -18.78 2.04
CA THR A 47 -9.61 -20.24 2.00
C THR A 47 -8.15 -20.59 1.69
N ALA A 48 -7.35 -19.71 1.08
CA ALA A 48 -5.96 -19.99 0.69
C ALA A 48 -5.00 -20.02 1.89
N GLY A 49 -3.79 -20.56 1.71
CA GLY A 49 -2.73 -20.54 2.73
C GLY A 49 -2.42 -19.10 3.19
N MET A 50 -2.18 -18.90 4.49
CA MET A 50 -1.91 -17.57 5.03
C MET A 50 -0.58 -17.00 4.49
N ASP A 51 0.39 -17.87 4.23
CA ASP A 51 1.62 -17.58 3.51
C ASP A 51 1.37 -17.06 2.08
N ASP A 52 0.45 -17.68 1.34
CA ASP A 52 0.10 -17.22 -0.01
C ASP A 52 -0.61 -15.86 0.00
N VAL A 53 -1.56 -15.66 0.93
CA VAL A 53 -2.27 -14.38 1.11
C VAL A 53 -1.30 -13.28 1.53
N PHE A 54 -0.40 -13.56 2.47
CA PHE A 54 0.62 -12.60 2.89
C PHE A 54 1.64 -12.32 1.79
N ASN A 55 2.13 -13.33 1.07
CA ASN A 55 3.05 -13.11 -0.04
C ASN A 55 2.41 -12.21 -1.11
N TYR A 56 1.18 -12.51 -1.51
CA TYR A 56 0.46 -11.72 -2.51
C TYR A 56 0.20 -10.28 -2.05
N THR A 57 -0.31 -10.09 -0.83
CA THR A 57 -0.71 -8.76 -0.33
C THR A 57 0.47 -7.89 0.07
N LEU A 58 1.54 -8.52 0.59
CA LEU A 58 2.59 -7.84 1.33
C LEU A 58 3.95 -7.87 0.63
N LEU A 59 4.22 -8.89 -0.20
CA LEU A 59 5.54 -9.10 -0.82
C LEU A 59 5.55 -8.95 -2.35
N GLU A 60 4.41 -9.11 -3.01
CA GLU A 60 4.31 -9.05 -4.47
C GLU A 60 3.86 -7.66 -4.98
N ASP A 61 4.43 -7.23 -6.11
CA ASP A 61 4.07 -5.97 -6.77
C ASP A 61 2.67 -6.00 -7.40
N ASP A 62 2.11 -7.19 -7.61
CA ASP A 62 0.81 -7.37 -8.28
C ASP A 62 -0.36 -6.81 -7.46
N PHE A 63 -0.24 -6.79 -6.12
CA PHE A 63 -1.21 -6.10 -5.26
C PHE A 63 -1.31 -4.60 -5.59
N ASN A 64 -0.18 -3.94 -5.85
CA ASN A 64 -0.14 -2.51 -6.17
C ASN A 64 -0.73 -2.17 -7.54
N LYS A 65 -0.89 -3.16 -8.43
CA LYS A 65 -1.52 -2.98 -9.76
C LYS A 65 -3.04 -3.00 -9.69
N LEU A 66 -3.63 -3.37 -8.55
CA LEU A 66 -5.08 -3.44 -8.37
C LEU A 66 -5.70 -2.04 -8.16
N PRO A 67 -6.96 -1.83 -8.60
CA PRO A 67 -7.73 -0.65 -8.23
C PRO A 67 -7.79 -0.46 -6.71
N ILE A 68 -7.85 0.80 -6.25
CA ILE A 68 -7.83 1.17 -4.82
C ILE A 68 -8.91 0.40 -4.04
N ASP A 69 -10.15 0.41 -4.52
CA ASP A 69 -11.27 -0.29 -3.88
C ASP A 69 -11.01 -1.78 -3.69
N ARG A 70 -10.31 -2.39 -4.66
CA ARG A 70 -9.97 -3.80 -4.60
C ARG A 70 -8.88 -4.06 -3.58
N ARG A 71 -7.87 -3.19 -3.49
CA ARG A 71 -6.82 -3.26 -2.46
C ARG A 71 -7.40 -3.15 -1.06
N LEU A 72 -8.32 -2.20 -0.84
CA LEU A 72 -8.99 -2.00 0.44
C LEU A 72 -9.86 -3.21 0.84
N SER A 73 -10.63 -3.75 -0.10
CA SER A 73 -11.43 -4.97 0.11
C SER A 73 -10.56 -6.14 0.56
N LEU A 74 -9.45 -6.40 -0.14
CA LEU A 74 -8.56 -7.53 0.17
C LEU A 74 -7.87 -7.37 1.53
N ILE A 75 -7.46 -6.15 1.89
CA ILE A 75 -6.92 -5.91 3.23
C ILE A 75 -8.01 -6.13 4.29
N GLY A 76 -9.24 -5.67 4.05
CA GLY A 76 -10.38 -5.94 4.93
C GLY A 76 -10.61 -7.43 5.17
N ASP A 77 -10.56 -8.25 4.12
CA ASP A 77 -10.68 -9.70 4.20
C ASP A 77 -9.53 -10.33 5.00
N LEU A 78 -8.30 -9.85 4.79
CA LEU A 78 -7.12 -10.29 5.55
C LEU A 78 -7.27 -9.99 7.06
N ILE A 79 -7.69 -8.78 7.41
CA ILE A 79 -7.90 -8.37 8.81
C ILE A 79 -9.00 -9.19 9.46
N LYS A 80 -10.13 -9.38 8.77
CA LYS A 80 -11.25 -10.19 9.24
C LYS A 80 -10.81 -11.62 9.55
N ARG A 81 -9.99 -12.20 8.66
CA ARG A 81 -9.41 -13.52 8.86
C ARG A 81 -8.43 -13.57 10.03
N LEU A 82 -7.55 -12.58 10.17
CA LEU A 82 -6.62 -12.49 11.31
C LEU A 82 -7.38 -12.37 12.64
N LYS A 83 -8.42 -11.54 12.72
CA LYS A 83 -9.29 -11.42 13.91
C LYS A 83 -9.99 -12.73 14.27
N SER A 84 -10.29 -13.58 13.29
CA SER A 84 -10.87 -14.90 13.53
C SER A 84 -9.85 -15.93 14.05
N MET A 85 -8.54 -15.70 13.85
CA MET A 85 -7.45 -16.61 14.27
C MET A 85 -6.78 -16.23 15.61
N THR A 86 -6.89 -14.97 16.06
CA THR A 86 -6.05 -14.38 17.12
C THR A 86 -6.21 -14.97 18.53
N ALA A 87 -7.19 -15.82 18.79
CA ALA A 87 -7.37 -16.43 20.11
C ALA A 87 -6.76 -17.83 20.28
N THR A 88 -6.37 -18.52 19.20
CA THR A 88 -6.05 -19.97 19.27
C THR A 88 -4.72 -20.38 18.62
N ASP A 89 -4.13 -19.57 17.73
CA ASP A 89 -2.94 -19.96 16.93
C ASP A 89 -1.69 -19.06 17.10
N SER A 90 -1.25 -18.84 18.34
CA SER A 90 -0.06 -18.05 18.68
C SER A 90 1.24 -18.53 18.02
N ALA A 91 1.35 -19.82 17.67
CA ALA A 91 2.52 -20.39 17.01
C ALA A 91 2.66 -19.95 15.55
N MET A 92 1.54 -19.80 14.82
CA MET A 92 1.54 -19.29 13.44
C MET A 92 1.87 -17.79 13.40
N MET A 93 1.36 -17.01 14.37
CA MET A 93 1.70 -15.60 14.49
C MET A 93 3.17 -15.39 14.85
N ALA A 94 3.73 -16.22 15.73
CA ALA A 94 5.16 -16.21 16.04
C ALA A 94 6.02 -16.60 14.83
N ALA A 95 5.58 -17.59 14.03
CA ALA A 95 6.27 -17.98 12.79
C ALA A 95 6.19 -16.90 11.71
N PHE A 96 5.06 -16.20 11.59
CA PHE A 96 4.92 -15.02 10.72
C PHE A 96 5.83 -13.88 11.18
N ALA A 97 5.80 -13.52 12.46
CA ALA A 97 6.66 -12.49 13.03
C ALA A 97 8.16 -12.81 12.89
N ALA A 98 8.52 -14.09 13.02
CA ALA A 98 9.89 -14.57 12.78
C ALA A 98 10.25 -14.66 11.27
N GLY A 99 9.25 -14.80 10.39
CA GLY A 99 9.39 -14.89 8.93
C GLY A 99 9.46 -13.53 8.23
N ILE A 100 8.96 -12.46 8.84
CA ILE A 100 9.14 -11.09 8.38
C ILE A 100 10.60 -10.69 8.61
N ARG A 101 11.46 -10.99 7.62
CA ARG A 101 12.79 -10.40 7.50
C ARG A 101 12.65 -8.88 7.36
N ASP A 102 13.66 -8.10 7.76
CA ASP A 102 13.62 -6.62 7.70
C ASP A 102 13.10 -6.07 6.35
N LYS A 103 13.50 -6.69 5.23
CA LYS A 103 13.03 -6.31 3.87
C LYS A 103 11.53 -6.52 3.63
N ALA A 104 10.94 -7.56 4.20
CA ALA A 104 9.50 -7.81 4.09
C ALA A 104 8.71 -6.76 4.86
N ARG A 105 9.23 -6.31 6.02
CA ARG A 105 8.66 -5.21 6.80
C ARG A 105 8.76 -3.88 6.06
N GLU A 106 9.90 -3.60 5.42
CA GLU A 106 10.08 -2.40 4.61
C GLU A 106 9.11 -2.38 3.42
N GLN A 107 8.98 -3.48 2.69
CA GLN A 107 8.04 -3.60 1.56
C GLN A 107 6.58 -3.43 1.99
N LEU A 108 6.24 -4.03 3.13
CA LEU A 108 4.94 -3.86 3.80
C LEU A 108 4.62 -2.39 4.07
N MET A 109 5.54 -1.69 4.72
CA MET A 109 5.41 -0.28 5.02
C MET A 109 5.34 0.55 3.74
N GLU A 110 6.10 0.20 2.70
CA GLU A 110 6.07 0.87 1.40
C GLU A 110 4.72 0.71 0.70
N ASN A 111 4.16 -0.51 0.64
CA ASN A 111 2.87 -0.79 0.01
C ASN A 111 1.71 -0.13 0.78
N ALA A 112 1.72 -0.19 2.11
CA ALA A 112 0.74 0.50 2.94
C ALA A 112 0.83 2.03 2.77
N SER A 113 2.04 2.57 2.67
CA SER A 113 2.26 4.01 2.43
C SER A 113 1.76 4.44 1.05
N LYS A 114 2.00 3.65 0.00
CA LYS A 114 1.43 3.88 -1.34
C LYS A 114 -0.09 3.88 -1.32
N LEU A 115 -0.70 2.90 -0.65
CA LEU A 115 -2.15 2.83 -0.53
C LEU A 115 -2.73 4.06 0.20
N ALA A 116 -2.12 4.48 1.31
CA ALA A 116 -2.55 5.67 2.03
C ALA A 116 -2.44 6.93 1.17
N ILE A 117 -1.35 7.07 0.40
CA ILE A 117 -1.17 8.18 -0.56
C ILE A 117 -2.25 8.14 -1.65
N ASP A 118 -2.54 6.96 -2.21
CA ASP A 118 -3.54 6.81 -3.27
C ASP A 118 -4.95 7.15 -2.79
N VAL A 119 -5.31 6.70 -1.59
CA VAL A 119 -6.59 7.07 -0.96
C VAL A 119 -6.65 8.56 -0.69
N TRP A 120 -5.58 9.13 -0.13
CA TRP A 120 -5.51 10.56 0.14
C TRP A 120 -5.59 11.40 -1.14
N ASP A 121 -4.95 10.96 -2.23
CA ASP A 121 -5.05 11.63 -3.53
C ASP A 121 -6.48 11.57 -4.10
N SER A 122 -7.20 10.47 -3.86
CA SER A 122 -8.61 10.36 -4.24
C SER A 122 -9.43 11.46 -3.56
N TYR A 123 -9.32 11.59 -2.24
CA TYR A 123 -10.03 12.66 -1.51
C TYR A 123 -9.58 14.06 -1.95
N ALA A 124 -8.28 14.26 -2.16
CA ALA A 124 -7.75 15.55 -2.57
C ALA A 124 -8.17 15.94 -4.00
N LYS A 125 -8.42 14.96 -4.86
CA LYS A 125 -8.95 15.18 -6.21
C LYS A 125 -10.40 15.65 -6.13
N ASP A 126 -11.24 14.92 -5.40
CA ASP A 126 -12.66 15.24 -5.24
C ASP A 126 -12.84 16.60 -4.54
N TYR A 127 -12.03 16.90 -3.52
CA TYR A 127 -12.00 18.21 -2.84
C TYR A 127 -11.83 19.40 -3.80
N GLY A 128 -11.08 19.22 -4.89
CA GLY A 128 -10.86 20.26 -5.90
C GLY A 128 -12.15 20.74 -6.57
N ASP A 129 -13.16 19.87 -6.65
CA ASP A 129 -14.44 20.12 -7.29
C ASP A 129 -15.55 20.51 -6.28
N VAL A 130 -15.26 20.51 -4.98
CA VAL A 130 -16.24 20.80 -3.91
C VAL A 130 -16.56 22.31 -3.84
N PRO A 131 -17.85 22.68 -3.86
CA PRO A 131 -18.33 24.06 -3.65
C PRO A 131 -17.84 24.66 -2.33
N ALA A 132 -17.57 25.96 -2.30
CA ALA A 132 -16.91 26.61 -1.16
C ALA A 132 -17.68 26.49 0.17
N ASP A 133 -19.00 26.41 0.12
CA ASP A 133 -19.92 26.22 1.24
C ASP A 133 -19.97 24.76 1.76
N GLU A 134 -19.57 23.79 0.95
CA GLU A 134 -19.54 22.36 1.32
C GLU A 134 -18.14 21.88 1.75
N ARG A 135 -17.10 22.69 1.52
CA ARG A 135 -15.69 22.31 1.78
C ARG A 135 -15.41 21.92 3.22
N GLU A 136 -16.00 22.61 4.18
CA GLU A 136 -15.75 22.31 5.60
C GLU A 136 -16.32 20.94 5.98
N GLN A 137 -17.52 20.62 5.51
CA GLN A 137 -18.13 19.31 5.71
C GLN A 137 -17.35 18.21 5.00
N TYR A 138 -16.94 18.44 3.76
CA TYR A 138 -16.13 17.48 3.00
C TYR A 138 -14.81 17.13 3.73
N LEU A 139 -14.16 18.12 4.35
CA LEU A 139 -12.93 17.89 5.12
C LEU A 139 -13.19 17.09 6.40
N ASP A 140 -14.29 17.35 7.09
CA ASP A 140 -14.69 16.59 8.27
C ASP A 140 -14.98 15.12 7.89
N ASP A 141 -15.77 14.89 6.84
CA ASP A 141 -16.12 13.55 6.34
C ASP A 141 -14.88 12.78 5.89
N SER A 142 -14.01 13.42 5.09
CA SER A 142 -12.76 12.81 4.62
C SER A 142 -11.84 12.37 5.76
N TYR A 143 -11.78 13.16 6.84
CA TYR A 143 -10.99 12.81 8.02
C TYR A 143 -11.57 11.61 8.76
N VAL A 144 -12.89 11.57 8.94
CA VAL A 144 -13.59 10.45 9.57
C VAL A 144 -13.40 9.16 8.78
N GLU A 145 -13.57 9.21 7.46
CA GLU A 145 -13.37 8.06 6.58
C GLU A 145 -11.92 7.58 6.62
N PHE A 146 -10.96 8.50 6.52
CA PHE A 146 -9.54 8.16 6.59
C PHE A 146 -9.16 7.53 7.93
N THR A 147 -9.62 8.09 9.05
CA THR A 147 -9.32 7.54 10.38
C THR A 147 -9.94 6.18 10.61
N LYS A 148 -11.21 5.96 10.22
CA LYS A 148 -11.87 4.64 10.26
C LYS A 148 -11.15 3.62 9.37
N MET A 149 -10.68 4.03 8.20
CA MET A 149 -9.87 3.19 7.35
C MET A 149 -8.57 2.80 8.04
N MET A 150 -7.82 3.75 8.61
CA MET A 150 -6.57 3.48 9.32
C MET A 150 -6.77 2.60 10.56
N GLU A 151 -7.85 2.82 11.31
CA GLU A 151 -8.32 1.95 12.39
C GLU A 151 -8.53 0.52 11.90
N THR A 152 -9.27 0.37 10.81
CA THR A 152 -9.49 -0.93 10.16
C THR A 152 -8.16 -1.57 9.77
N LEU A 153 -7.28 -0.85 9.08
CA LEU A 153 -5.95 -1.30 8.66
C LEU A 153 -5.06 -1.73 9.83
N ALA A 154 -5.13 -1.03 10.95
CA ALA A 154 -4.42 -1.37 12.19
C ALA A 154 -5.04 -2.59 12.91
N GLY A 155 -6.22 -3.04 12.48
CA GLY A 155 -6.99 -4.09 13.14
C GLY A 155 -7.75 -3.59 14.38
N GLU A 156 -7.71 -2.30 14.67
CA GLU A 156 -8.31 -1.67 15.86
C GLU A 156 -9.46 -0.77 15.43
N THR A 157 -10.71 -1.18 15.66
CA THR A 157 -11.88 -0.33 15.41
C THR A 157 -12.33 0.30 16.72
N ARG A 158 -12.41 1.63 16.77
CA ARG A 158 -12.88 2.33 17.97
C ARG A 158 -14.40 2.52 17.92
N ASP A 159 -15.07 2.20 19.03
CA ASP A 159 -16.50 2.42 19.20
C ASP A 159 -16.77 3.82 19.75
N ILE A 160 -16.43 4.81 18.93
CA ILE A 160 -16.68 6.24 19.19
C ILE A 160 -17.50 6.82 18.05
N SER A 161 -18.20 7.93 18.31
CA SER A 161 -18.97 8.61 17.27
C SER A 161 -18.09 9.39 16.30
N ASP A 162 -18.64 9.77 15.15
CA ASP A 162 -17.91 10.59 14.17
C ASP A 162 -17.66 12.01 14.71
N GLU A 163 -18.60 12.55 15.48
CA GLU A 163 -18.41 13.83 16.17
C GLU A 163 -17.29 13.73 17.21
N GLU A 164 -17.21 12.63 17.95
CA GLU A 164 -16.15 12.41 18.94
C GLU A 164 -14.77 12.30 18.28
N ARG A 165 -14.66 11.67 17.10
CA ARG A 165 -13.42 11.67 16.29
C ARG A 165 -13.02 13.09 15.89
N LEU A 166 -13.99 13.91 15.46
CA LEU A 166 -13.73 15.29 15.06
C LEU A 166 -13.34 16.16 16.26
N ASP A 167 -13.96 15.94 17.43
CA ASP A 167 -13.61 16.64 18.66
C ASP A 167 -12.20 16.29 19.14
N GLU A 168 -11.80 15.02 19.08
CA GLU A 168 -10.42 14.62 19.35
C GLU A 168 -9.43 15.32 18.41
N ALA A 169 -9.75 15.40 17.11
CA ALA A 169 -8.92 16.07 16.10
C ALA A 169 -8.78 17.57 16.39
N ARG A 170 -9.89 18.25 16.72
CA ARG A 170 -9.91 19.68 17.10
C ARG A 170 -9.11 19.92 18.37
N GLN A 171 -9.27 19.07 19.39
CA GLN A 171 -8.51 19.16 20.63
C GLN A 171 -7.01 18.94 20.40
N GLN A 172 -6.64 17.98 19.56
CA GLN A 172 -5.25 17.74 19.17
C GLN A 172 -4.67 18.96 18.45
N ALA A 173 -5.38 19.51 17.46
CA ALA A 173 -4.96 20.72 16.76
C ALA A 173 -4.78 21.93 17.70
N ALA A 174 -5.65 22.07 18.72
CA ALA A 174 -5.53 23.12 19.72
C ALA A 174 -4.30 22.93 20.62
N ARG A 175 -4.01 21.68 21.04
CA ARG A 175 -2.79 21.35 21.80
C ARG A 175 -1.54 21.64 20.99
N ASP A 176 -1.51 21.23 19.72
CA ASP A 176 -0.36 21.43 18.84
C ASP A 176 -0.12 22.91 18.56
N LYS A 177 -1.19 23.69 18.32
CA LYS A 177 -1.12 25.15 18.20
C LYS A 177 -0.51 25.78 19.45
N LYS A 178 -0.95 25.36 20.64
CA LYS A 178 -0.43 25.87 21.91
C LYS A 178 1.04 25.51 22.10
N ALA A 179 1.44 24.27 21.83
CA ALA A 179 2.84 23.82 21.93
C ALA A 179 3.76 24.60 21.00
N ILE A 180 3.34 24.86 19.75
CA ILE A 180 4.10 25.68 18.81
C ILE A 180 4.24 27.12 19.33
N GLN A 181 3.15 27.71 19.84
CA GLN A 181 3.16 29.08 20.38
C GLN A 181 3.99 29.22 21.66
N SER A 182 4.04 28.19 22.51
CA SER A 182 4.84 28.17 23.74
C SER A 182 6.31 27.81 23.51
N GLY A 183 6.70 27.41 22.28
CA GLY A 183 8.04 26.93 21.97
C GLY A 183 8.32 25.50 22.45
N GLU A 184 7.30 24.78 22.91
CA GLU A 184 7.32 23.36 23.29
C GLU A 184 7.03 22.43 22.09
N GLY A 185 6.75 23.00 20.93
CA GLY A 185 6.61 22.27 19.67
C GLY A 185 7.93 21.63 19.22
N PRO A 186 7.90 20.83 18.14
CA PRO A 186 9.11 20.18 17.65
C PRO A 186 10.22 21.20 17.38
N SER A 187 11.45 20.88 17.80
CA SER A 187 12.60 21.74 17.54
C SER A 187 12.84 21.89 16.04
N GLY A 188 13.55 22.95 15.60
CA GLY A 188 13.86 23.15 14.18
C GLY A 188 14.58 21.94 13.55
N GLU A 189 15.38 21.22 14.33
CA GLU A 189 16.07 19.99 13.92
C GLU A 189 15.09 18.80 13.77
N GLN A 190 14.11 18.67 14.67
CA GLN A 190 13.04 17.68 14.56
C GLN A 190 12.14 17.96 13.35
N PHE A 191 11.83 19.23 13.08
CA PHE A 191 11.13 19.65 11.86
C PHE A 191 11.91 19.29 10.60
N GLY A 192 13.23 19.54 10.59
CA GLY A 192 14.10 19.18 9.46
C GLY A 192 14.09 17.68 9.16
N ARG A 193 14.13 16.82 10.20
CA ARG A 193 14.02 15.36 10.04
C ARG A 193 12.66 14.93 9.51
N MET A 194 11.58 15.51 10.05
CA MET A 194 10.22 15.19 9.61
C MET A 194 9.96 15.61 8.16
N PHE A 195 10.48 16.77 7.74
CA PHE A 195 10.44 17.22 6.35
C PHE A 195 11.27 16.35 5.42
N GLY A 196 12.46 15.90 5.87
CA GLY A 196 13.30 14.96 5.14
C GLY A 196 12.54 13.66 4.84
N PHE A 197 11.98 13.03 5.88
CA PHE A 197 11.17 11.82 5.76
C PHE A 197 9.97 12.00 4.82
N MET A 198 9.19 13.07 5.01
CA MET A 198 8.04 13.36 4.15
C MET A 198 8.44 13.54 2.68
N ARG A 199 9.59 14.16 2.40
CA ARG A 199 10.07 14.41 1.03
C ARG A 199 10.69 13.16 0.39
N GLU A 200 11.47 12.42 1.15
CA GLU A 200 12.33 11.35 0.63
C GLU A 200 11.65 9.99 0.67
N ASP A 201 10.73 9.76 1.60
CA ASP A 201 10.08 8.46 1.77
C ASP A 201 8.62 8.46 1.37
N VAL A 202 7.87 9.52 1.69
CA VAL A 202 6.44 9.58 1.37
C VAL A 202 6.22 10.23 0.00
N ALA A 203 6.78 11.42 -0.22
CA ALA A 203 6.51 12.17 -1.44
C ALA A 203 7.10 11.51 -2.69
N LYS A 204 8.20 10.75 -2.59
CA LYS A 204 8.80 10.05 -3.75
C LYS A 204 7.81 9.15 -4.50
N HIS A 205 6.76 8.68 -3.82
CA HIS A 205 5.74 7.82 -4.40
C HIS A 205 4.54 8.57 -5.00
N ALA A 206 4.41 9.88 -4.76
CA ALA A 206 3.34 10.72 -5.30
C ALA A 206 3.82 11.55 -6.51
N ALA A 207 3.01 11.60 -7.57
CA ALA A 207 3.23 12.49 -8.71
C ALA A 207 3.10 13.98 -8.28
N PRO A 208 3.76 14.94 -8.97
CA PRO A 208 3.78 16.35 -8.56
C PRO A 208 2.39 16.98 -8.37
N GLN A 209 1.42 16.63 -9.22
CA GLN A 209 0.05 17.11 -9.12
C GLN A 209 -0.69 16.52 -7.90
N GLN A 210 -0.45 15.25 -7.57
CA GLN A 210 -1.01 14.60 -6.38
C GLN A 210 -0.49 15.28 -5.11
N ARG A 211 0.81 15.62 -5.08
CA ARG A 211 1.43 16.38 -3.97
C ARG A 211 0.77 17.74 -3.80
N SER A 212 0.55 18.48 -4.88
CA SER A 212 -0.04 19.81 -4.82
C SER A 212 -1.49 19.78 -4.29
N ARG A 213 -2.31 18.84 -4.76
CA ARG A 213 -3.70 18.70 -4.28
C ARG A 213 -3.73 18.25 -2.82
N GLY A 214 -2.92 17.24 -2.48
CA GLY A 214 -2.81 16.75 -1.11
C GLY A 214 -2.36 17.84 -0.12
N GLN A 215 -1.42 18.70 -0.51
CA GLN A 215 -0.98 19.84 0.31
C GLN A 215 -2.08 20.87 0.53
N LEU A 216 -2.88 21.17 -0.50
CA LEU A 216 -4.01 22.09 -0.39
C LEU A 216 -5.05 21.57 0.61
N MET A 217 -5.48 20.31 0.44
CA MET A 217 -6.44 19.67 1.33
C MET A 217 -5.91 19.57 2.77
N MET A 218 -4.64 19.19 2.96
CA MET A 218 -4.00 19.13 4.29
C MET A 218 -3.92 20.50 4.99
N ARG A 219 -3.60 21.56 4.23
CA ARG A 219 -3.59 22.94 4.73
C ARG A 219 -4.98 23.31 5.22
N ASP A 220 -5.99 23.08 4.39
CA ASP A 220 -7.37 23.47 4.64
C ASP A 220 -7.98 22.67 5.79
N MET A 221 -7.70 21.36 5.88
CA MET A 221 -8.04 20.51 7.01
C MET A 221 -7.40 20.99 8.32
N SER A 222 -6.12 21.37 8.28
CA SER A 222 -5.43 21.92 9.45
C SER A 222 -6.07 23.24 9.92
N ARG A 223 -6.54 24.08 8.99
CA ARG A 223 -7.26 25.31 9.31
C ARG A 223 -8.62 25.01 9.93
N ARG A 224 -9.39 24.09 9.31
CA ARG A 224 -10.68 23.61 9.80
C ARG A 224 -10.60 23.15 11.26
N PHE A 225 -9.63 22.30 11.61
CA PHE A 225 -9.48 21.80 12.99
C PHE A 225 -8.94 22.83 13.98
N ARG A 226 -8.29 23.90 13.51
CA ARG A 226 -7.92 25.05 14.36
C ARG A 226 -9.04 26.08 14.52
N GLY A 227 -10.22 25.83 13.93
CA GLY A 227 -11.33 26.78 13.92
C GLY A 227 -11.11 27.99 13.01
N GLU A 228 -10.23 27.86 12.00
CA GLU A 228 -9.97 28.88 10.99
C GLU A 228 -10.83 28.61 9.75
N SER A 229 -11.38 29.65 9.12
CA SER A 229 -12.18 29.51 7.91
C SER A 229 -11.37 28.90 6.77
N VAL A 230 -11.93 27.90 6.11
CA VAL A 230 -11.31 27.25 4.94
C VAL A 230 -11.44 28.10 3.67
N SER A 231 -12.51 28.89 3.59
CA SER A 231 -12.94 29.70 2.43
C SER A 231 -12.22 31.06 2.26
N GLY A 232 -11.09 31.30 2.95
CA GLY A 232 -10.36 32.57 2.83
C GLY A 232 -8.84 32.46 2.88
N GLY A 233 -8.15 32.78 1.80
CA GLY A 233 -6.69 33.08 1.78
C GLY A 233 -5.90 32.31 0.71
N GLY A 234 -5.62 32.88 -0.46
CA GLY A 234 -5.91 34.25 -0.93
C GLY A 234 -6.08 34.32 -2.43
#